data_AF-A0A7Z6MZ92-F1
#
_entry.id   AF-A0A7Z6MZ92-F1
#
_cell.length_a   1.000
_cell.length_b   1.000
_cell.length_c   1.000
_cell.angle_alpha   90.00
_cell.angle_beta   90.00
_cell.angle_gamma   90.00
#
_symmetry.space_group_name_H-M   'P 1'
#
loop_
_entity.id
_entity.type
_entity.pdbx_description
1 polymer ?
#
loop_
_entity_poly.entity_id
_entity_poly.type
_entity_poly.pdbx_seq_one_letter_code
_entity_poly.pdbx_strand_id
1 'polypeptide(L)'
;MSILKGLGLFNLPPLIRDHAMTHLGRLIIAADAQTLDREQVSADGFVEGLAAARAVTPASIEALYLAIEHIAADRLKELLQ
;
A
#
# COMPACT_ATOMS: atom_id res chain seq x y z
N MET A 1 13.10 21.90 12.96
CA MET A 1 11.72 21.81 13.48
C MET A 1 10.98 20.85 12.55
N SER A 2 10.71 19.62 12.99
CA SER A 2 10.48 18.47 12.10
C SER A 2 9.18 18.57 11.30
N ILE A 3 9.22 18.28 10.00
CA ILE A 3 8.07 18.15 9.09
C ILE A 3 7.03 17.17 9.67
N LEU A 4 7.50 16.20 10.47
CA LEU A 4 6.69 15.24 11.23
C LEU A 4 5.82 15.87 12.34
N LYS A 5 6.16 17.05 12.87
CA LYS A 5 5.30 17.79 13.83
C LYS A 5 4.25 18.66 13.15
N GLY A 6 4.52 19.11 11.90
CA GLY A 6 3.56 19.87 11.09
C GLY A 6 2.51 18.97 10.42
N LEU A 7 2.89 17.72 10.13
CA LEU A 7 1.99 16.63 9.77
C LEU A 7 1.36 16.05 11.05
N GLY A 8 0.47 16.81 11.69
CA GLY A 8 -0.66 16.13 12.31
C GLY A 8 -1.24 15.21 11.24
N LEU A 9 -1.21 13.90 11.44
CA LEU A 9 -1.95 12.94 10.61
C LEU A 9 -3.43 13.16 10.91
N PHE A 10 -3.99 14.24 10.37
CA PHE A 10 -5.31 14.75 10.65
C PHE A 10 -6.35 13.64 10.37
N ASN A 11 -6.85 12.99 11.42
CA ASN A 11 -7.92 11.98 11.38
C ASN A 11 -7.72 10.72 10.50
N LEU A 12 -6.50 10.31 10.17
CA LEU A 12 -6.31 9.03 9.48
C LEU A 12 -6.63 7.85 10.40
N PRO A 13 -7.30 6.79 9.88
CA PRO A 13 -7.44 5.53 10.61
C PRO A 13 -6.07 5.01 11.08
N PRO A 14 -5.97 4.37 12.27
CA PRO A 14 -4.68 3.96 12.85
C PRO A 14 -3.78 3.18 11.90
N LEU A 15 -4.34 2.20 11.18
CA LEU A 15 -3.56 1.38 10.24
C LEU A 15 -3.01 2.19 9.05
N ILE A 16 -3.78 3.15 8.53
CA ILE A 16 -3.33 4.02 7.43
C ILE A 16 -2.23 4.96 7.92
N ARG A 17 -2.37 5.45 9.16
CA ARG A 17 -1.39 6.30 9.82
C ARG A 17 -0.06 5.59 10.03
N ASP A 18 -0.08 4.38 10.56
CA ASP A 18 1.12 3.58 10.83
C ASP A 18 1.87 3.24 9.54
N HIS A 19 1.14 2.91 8.48
CA HIS A 19 1.73 2.63 7.18
C HIS A 19 2.35 3.91 6.56
N ALA A 20 1.66 5.05 6.65
CA ALA A 20 2.21 6.33 6.23
C ALA A 20 3.48 6.71 7.02
N MET A 21 3.51 6.47 8.34
CA MET A 21 4.71 6.69 9.16
C MET A 21 5.87 5.78 8.75
N THR A 22 5.59 4.55 8.33
CA THR A 22 6.63 3.66 7.80
C THR A 22 7.27 4.24 6.54
N HIS A 23 6.47 4.67 5.57
CA HIS A 23 6.99 5.28 4.33
C HIS A 23 7.77 6.57 4.61
N LEU A 24 7.23 7.48 5.43
CA LEU A 24 7.95 8.71 5.83
C LEU A 24 9.25 8.40 6.58
N GLY A 25 9.23 7.39 7.46
CA GLY A 25 10.41 6.93 8.17
C GLY A 25 11.51 6.48 7.22
N ARG A 26 11.17 5.66 6.21
CA ARG A 26 12.12 5.17 5.20
C ARG A 26 12.72 6.29 4.36
N LEU A 27 11.92 7.28 3.96
CA LEU A 27 12.40 8.47 3.24
C LEU A 27 13.42 9.26 4.08
N ILE A 28 13.17 9.40 5.38
CA ILE A 28 14.06 10.16 6.29
C ILE A 28 15.41 9.46 6.49
N ILE A 29 15.44 8.12 6.51
CA ILE A 29 16.66 7.35 6.77
C ILE A 29 17.37 6.87 5.49
N ALA A 30 16.88 7.23 4.30
CA ALA A 30 17.48 6.81 3.04
C ALA A 30 18.95 7.23 2.96
N ALA A 31 19.84 6.25 2.70
CA ALA A 31 21.29 6.44 2.77
C ALA A 31 21.90 7.12 1.54
N ASP A 32 21.20 7.07 0.40
CA ASP A 32 21.64 7.60 -0.88
C ASP A 32 20.45 7.98 -1.78
N ALA A 33 20.74 8.66 -2.88
CA ALA A 33 19.72 9.15 -3.81
C ALA A 33 18.92 8.02 -4.49
N GLN A 34 19.55 6.88 -4.76
CA GLN A 34 18.89 5.74 -5.38
C GLN A 34 17.90 5.06 -4.42
N THR A 35 18.25 5.00 -3.15
CA THR A 35 17.40 4.49 -2.08
C THR A 35 16.26 5.45 -1.81
N LEU A 36 16.54 6.76 -1.79
CA LEU A 36 15.49 7.78 -1.67
C LEU A 36 14.46 7.67 -2.80
N ASP A 37 14.90 7.55 -4.05
CA ASP A 37 14.03 7.42 -5.22
C ASP A 37 13.14 6.17 -5.13
N ARG A 38 13.71 5.02 -4.76
CA ARG A 38 12.94 3.78 -4.55
C ARG A 38 11.90 3.91 -3.45
N GLU A 39 12.27 4.49 -2.31
CA GLU A 39 11.34 4.67 -1.19
C GLU A 39 10.26 5.71 -1.52
N GLN A 40 10.57 6.70 -2.36
CA GLN A 40 9.60 7.66 -2.86
C GLN A 40 8.59 7.01 -3.79
N VAL A 41 9.02 6.21 -4.78
CA VAL A 41 8.11 5.43 -5.64
C VAL A 41 7.21 4.51 -4.80
N SER A 42 7.76 3.90 -3.75
CA SER A 42 6.97 3.06 -2.83
C SER A 42 5.92 3.87 -2.05
N ALA A 43 6.28 5.06 -1.56
CA ALA A 43 5.36 5.95 -0.85
C ALA A 43 4.25 6.48 -1.78
N ASP A 44 4.59 6.81 -3.03
CA ASP A 44 3.63 7.26 -4.03
C ASP A 44 2.62 6.14 -4.37
N GLY A 45 3.10 4.91 -4.57
CA GLY A 45 2.24 3.75 -4.79
C GLY A 45 1.28 3.45 -3.63
N PHE A 46 1.69 3.71 -2.38
CA PHE A 46 0.78 3.62 -1.23
C PHE A 46 -0.36 4.64 -1.32
N VAL A 47 -0.05 5.91 -1.63
CA VAL A 47 -1.07 6.97 -1.78
C VAL A 47 -2.02 6.67 -2.94
N GLU A 48 -1.50 6.19 -4.08
CA GLU A 48 -2.31 5.73 -5.21
C GLU A 48 -3.25 4.59 -4.80
N GLY A 49 -2.74 3.62 -4.03
CA GLY A 49 -3.54 2.52 -3.48
C GLY A 49 -4.69 3.00 -2.58
N LEU A 50 -4.47 4.03 -1.75
CA LEU A 50 -5.54 4.63 -0.94
C LEU A 50 -6.59 5.35 -1.79
N ALA A 51 -6.15 6.07 -2.83
CA ALA A 51 -7.04 6.75 -3.76
C ALA A 51 -7.92 5.73 -4.52
N ALA A 52 -7.30 4.63 -4.97
CA ALA A 52 -8.02 3.52 -5.59
C ALA A 52 -9.00 2.87 -4.61
N ALA A 53 -8.57 2.59 -3.37
CA ALA A 53 -9.40 1.96 -2.34
C ALA A 53 -10.67 2.76 -2.01
N ARG A 54 -10.66 4.10 -2.14
CA ARG A 54 -11.88 4.92 -2.00
C ARG A 54 -12.98 4.55 -3.01
N ALA A 55 -12.61 4.03 -4.17
CA ALA A 55 -13.54 3.57 -5.19
C ALA A 55 -13.98 2.10 -4.99
N VAL A 56 -13.36 1.38 -4.06
CA VAL A 56 -13.60 -0.05 -3.85
C VAL A 56 -14.58 -0.26 -2.68
N THR A 57 -15.65 -1.01 -2.94
CA THR A 57 -16.60 -1.43 -1.90
C THR A 57 -16.17 -2.75 -1.26
N PRO A 58 -16.63 -3.10 -0.04
CA PRO A 58 -16.37 -4.42 0.54
C PRO A 58 -16.76 -5.58 -0.38
N ALA A 59 -17.88 -5.45 -1.10
CA ALA A 59 -18.32 -6.44 -2.08
C ALA A 59 -17.36 -6.57 -3.28
N SER A 60 -16.75 -5.47 -3.71
CA SER A 60 -15.72 -5.50 -4.77
C SER A 60 -14.43 -6.17 -4.29
N ILE A 61 -14.06 -5.99 -3.01
CA ILE A 61 -12.92 -6.69 -2.40
C ILE A 61 -13.18 -8.19 -2.33
N GLU A 62 -14.37 -8.59 -1.87
CA GLU A 62 -14.77 -10.00 -1.80
C GLU A 62 -14.78 -10.65 -3.19
N ALA A 63 -15.33 -9.98 -4.20
CA ALA A 63 -15.31 -10.45 -5.58
C ALA A 63 -13.88 -10.64 -6.12
N LEU A 64 -12.95 -9.73 -5.78
CA LEU A 64 -11.54 -9.87 -6.16
C LEU A 64 -10.86 -11.06 -5.47
N TYR A 65 -11.11 -11.28 -4.17
CA TYR A 65 -10.59 -12.46 -3.47
C TYR A 65 -11.07 -13.75 -4.12
N LEU A 66 -12.38 -13.86 -4.39
CA LEU A 66 -12.95 -15.04 -5.03
C LEU A 66 -12.39 -15.26 -6.44
N ALA A 67 -12.18 -14.18 -7.21
CA ALA A 67 -11.57 -14.27 -8.52
C ALA A 67 -10.12 -14.79 -8.46
N ILE A 68 -9.33 -14.29 -7.50
CA ILE A 68 -7.95 -14.76 -7.27
C ILE A 68 -7.93 -16.24 -6.88
N GLU A 69 -8.81 -16.66 -5.96
CA GLU A 69 -8.92 -18.06 -5.55
C GLU A 69 -9.30 -18.97 -6.72
N HIS A 70 -10.26 -18.56 -7.55
CA HIS A 70 -10.65 -19.33 -8.74
C HIS A 70 -9.49 -19.48 -9.72
N ILE A 71 -8.84 -18.37 -10.07
CA ILE A 71 -7.72 -18.39 -11.02
C ILE A 71 -6.57 -19.25 -10.48
N ALA A 72 -6.26 -19.15 -9.19
CA ALA A 72 -5.24 -19.96 -8.55
C ALA A 72 -5.60 -21.45 -8.55
N ALA A 73 -6.85 -21.79 -8.23
CA ALA A 73 -7.34 -23.17 -8.22
C ALA A 73 -7.33 -23.79 -9.62
N ASP A 74 -7.76 -23.04 -10.63
CA ASP A 74 -7.75 -23.51 -12.01
C ASP A 74 -6.32 -23.69 -12.51
N ARG A 75 -5.43 -22.75 -12.19
CA ARG A 75 -4.01 -22.89 -12.51
C ARG A 75 -3.38 -24.11 -11.82
N LEU A 76 -3.76 -24.40 -10.58
CA LEU A 76 -3.28 -25.58 -9.87
C LEU A 76 -3.76 -26.88 -10.54
N LYS A 77 -5.02 -26.94 -10.98
CA LYS A 77 -5.54 -28.11 -11.71
C LYS A 77 -4.76 -28.36 -12.99
N GLU A 78 -4.49 -27.31 -13.76
CA GLU A 78 -3.68 -27.41 -15.00
C GLU A 78 -2.27 -27.96 -14.73
N LEU A 79 -1.66 -27.62 -13.60
CA LEU A 79 -0.31 -28.07 -13.24
C LEU A 79 -0.25 -29.51 -12.71
N LEU A 80 -1.39 -30.06 -12.28
CA LEU A 80 -1.49 -31.42 -11.72
C LEU A 80 -2.03 -32.45 -12.72
N GLN A 81 -2.30 -32.03 -13.96
CA GLN A 81 -2.67 -32.88 -15.09
C GLN A 81 -1.43 -33.26 -15.91
#